data_AF-F3FH42-F1
#
_entry.id   AF-F3FH42-F1
#
_cell.length_a   1.000
_cell.length_b   1.000
_cell.length_c   1.000
_cell.angle_alpha   90.00
_cell.angle_beta   90.00
_cell.angle_gamma   90.00
#
_symmetry.space_group_name_H-M   'P 1'
#
loop_
_entity.id
_entity.type
_entity.pdbx_description
1 polymer ?
#
loop_
_entity_poly.entity_id
_entity_poly.type
_entity_poly.pdbx_seq_one_letter_code
_entity_poly.pdbx_strand_id
1 'polypeptide(L)'
;MKAKADTPFVPLNIAVLTVSDTRTRETDTSGQMFVDRLTDAGHGLIERVLLKDDLYKIRAQVATWIADDQVQVVLITGGTGFTGRDSTPEAVACLLDKQVDGFGELFRQISVPDIGTSTIQ
;
A
#
# COMPACT_ATOMS: atom_id res chain seq x y z
N MET A 1 -16.03 -2.31 19.31
CA MET A 1 -15.03 -2.09 20.39
C MET A 1 -14.93 -0.59 20.64
N LYS A 2 -15.18 -0.11 21.86
CA LYS A 2 -14.86 1.27 22.23
C LYS A 2 -13.34 1.41 22.20
N ALA A 3 -12.82 2.35 21.42
CA ALA A 3 -11.40 2.72 21.50
C ALA A 3 -11.10 3.07 22.97
N LYS A 4 -10.13 2.38 23.58
CA LYS A 4 -9.66 2.72 24.92
C LYS A 4 -9.07 4.12 24.84
N ALA A 5 -9.70 5.07 25.54
CA ALA A 5 -9.53 6.50 25.36
C ALA A 5 -8.16 7.08 25.78
N ASP A 6 -7.20 6.25 26.20
CA ASP A 6 -5.89 6.70 26.73
C ASP A 6 -4.70 5.81 26.31
N THR A 7 -4.79 5.09 25.18
CA THR A 7 -3.59 4.36 24.70
C THR A 7 -2.60 5.37 24.12
N PRO A 8 -1.35 5.45 24.62
CA PRO A 8 -0.35 6.33 24.03
C PRO A 8 -0.11 5.95 22.57
N PHE A 9 0.19 6.95 21.73
CA PHE A 9 0.55 6.70 20.34
C PHE A 9 1.79 5.80 20.27
N VAL A 10 1.70 4.72 19.49
CA VAL A 10 2.82 3.82 19.22
C VAL A 10 3.20 4.01 17.75
N PRO A 11 4.39 4.55 17.45
CA PRO A 11 4.85 4.66 16.07
C PRO A 11 5.00 3.25 15.47
N LEU A 12 4.70 3.15 14.18
CA LEU A 12 4.83 1.91 13.43
C LEU A 12 5.92 2.11 12.38
N ASN A 13 6.61 1.02 12.08
CA ASN A 13 7.61 0.96 11.04
C ASN A 13 6.95 0.55 9.72
N ILE A 14 6.97 1.46 8.75
CA ILE A 14 6.20 1.36 7.51
C ILE A 14 7.15 1.31 6.31
N ALA A 15 6.91 0.37 5.40
CA ALA A 15 7.53 0.32 4.08
C ALA A 15 6.54 0.79 3.00
N VAL A 16 7.04 1.50 1.99
CA VAL A 16 6.25 2.07 0.89
C VAL A 16 6.72 1.51 -0.44
N LEU A 17 5.82 0.89 -1.19
CA LEU A 17 6.06 0.43 -2.56
C LEU A 17 5.22 1.24 -3.55
N THR A 18 5.88 1.80 -4.55
CA THR A 18 5.21 2.33 -5.74
C THR A 18 5.42 1.38 -6.91
N VAL A 19 4.32 0.99 -7.55
CA VAL A 19 4.31 0.17 -8.76
C VAL A 19 3.96 1.07 -9.95
N SER A 20 4.91 1.30 -10.84
CA SER A 20 4.68 2.09 -12.04
C SER A 20 5.72 1.89 -13.14
N ASP A 21 5.23 1.73 -14.36
CA ASP A 21 6.06 1.67 -15.57
C ASP A 21 6.62 3.01 -16.03
N THR A 22 6.04 4.13 -15.60
CA THR A 22 6.37 5.47 -16.10
C THR A 22 7.00 6.38 -15.06
N ARG A 23 6.74 6.14 -13.77
CA ARG A 23 7.28 6.98 -12.71
C ARG A 23 8.77 6.72 -12.45
N THR A 24 9.40 7.77 -11.94
CA THR A 24 10.73 7.83 -11.34
C THR A 24 10.60 8.31 -9.90
N ARG A 25 11.69 8.32 -9.13
CA ARG A 25 11.67 8.82 -7.75
C ARG A 25 11.17 10.27 -7.65
N GLU A 26 11.53 11.10 -8.62
CA GLU A 26 11.19 12.52 -8.67
C GLU A 26 9.73 12.76 -9.08
N THR A 27 9.14 11.83 -9.83
CA THR A 27 7.78 11.96 -10.37
C THR A 27 6.75 11.11 -9.63
N ASP A 28 7.21 10.30 -8.66
CA ASP A 28 6.38 9.47 -7.79
C ASP A 28 5.70 10.30 -6.69
N THR A 29 4.67 11.03 -7.10
CA THR A 29 3.87 11.90 -6.23
C THR A 29 3.08 11.12 -5.19
N SER A 30 2.55 9.94 -5.54
CA SER A 30 1.76 9.12 -4.61
C SER A 30 2.64 8.46 -3.55
N GLY A 31 3.79 7.90 -3.94
CA GLY A 31 4.76 7.37 -2.99
C GLY A 31 5.31 8.47 -2.08
N GLN A 32 5.53 9.69 -2.59
CA GLN A 32 5.92 10.83 -1.77
C GLN A 32 4.82 11.22 -0.78
N MET A 33 3.57 11.31 -1.25
CA MET A 33 2.42 11.58 -0.38
C MET A 33 2.31 10.58 0.77
N PHE A 34 2.55 9.29 0.53
CA PHE A 34 2.53 8.29 1.60
C PHE A 34 3.64 8.51 2.62
N VAL A 35 4.87 8.80 2.16
CA VAL A 35 5.99 9.15 3.04
C VAL A 35 5.67 10.37 3.90
N ASP A 36 5.17 11.45 3.28
CA ASP A 36 4.88 12.68 4.00
C ASP A 36 3.79 12.42 5.06
N ARG A 37 2.70 11.76 4.68
CA ARG A 37 1.57 11.48 5.59
C ARG A 37 1.91 10.54 6.73
N LEU A 38 2.71 9.51 6.48
CA LEU A 38 3.10 8.59 7.56
C LEU A 38 4.07 9.27 8.54
N THR A 39 5.00 10.09 8.05
CA THR A 39 5.95 10.81 8.89
C THR A 39 5.26 11.92 9.69
N ASP A 40 4.35 12.68 9.07
CA ASP A 40 3.54 13.69 9.75
C ASP A 40 2.65 13.07 10.84
N ALA A 41 2.19 11.84 10.65
CA ALA A 41 1.45 11.08 11.66
C ALA A 41 2.34 10.52 12.78
N GLY A 42 3.67 10.66 12.69
CA GLY A 42 4.63 10.20 13.70
C GLY A 42 5.12 8.75 13.51
N HIS A 43 4.83 8.11 12.38
CA HIS A 43 5.34 6.77 12.06
C HIS A 43 6.75 6.82 11.44
N GLY A 44 7.45 5.70 11.47
CA GLY A 44 8.79 5.55 10.89
C GLY A 44 8.74 5.00 9.47
N LEU A 45 9.44 5.62 8.52
CA LEU A 45 9.69 5.04 7.20
C LEU A 45 10.92 4.11 7.30
N ILE A 46 10.73 2.81 7.08
CA ILE A 46 11.84 1.85 7.00
C ILE A 46 12.46 1.89 5.60
N GLU A 47 11.63 1.76 4.58
CA GLU A 47 12.08 1.69 3.21
C GLU A 47 11.02 2.25 2.26
N ARG A 48 11.47 2.88 1.18
CA ARG A 48 10.61 3.20 0.03
C ARG A 48 11.22 2.61 -1.22
N VAL A 49 10.45 1.85 -1.98
CA VAL A 49 10.89 1.23 -3.25
C VAL A 49 9.94 1.63 -4.39
N LEU A 50 10.49 1.76 -5.59
CA LEU A 50 9.74 1.95 -6.83
C LEU A 50 10.08 0.79 -7.78
N LEU A 51 9.06 0.03 -8.18
CA LEU A 51 9.19 -1.09 -9.12
C LEU A 51 8.35 -0.85 -10.37
N LYS A 52 8.76 -1.49 -11.47
CA LYS A 52 7.91 -1.69 -12.65
C LYS A 52 6.79 -2.67 -12.31
N ASP A 53 5.71 -2.63 -13.10
CA ASP A 53 4.59 -3.55 -12.91
C ASP A 53 4.99 -4.95 -13.38
N ASP A 54 5.54 -5.71 -12.44
CA ASP A 54 6.06 -7.06 -12.62
C ASP A 54 5.65 -7.89 -11.41
N LEU A 55 4.77 -8.86 -11.67
CA LEU A 55 4.17 -9.73 -10.67
C LEU A 55 5.19 -10.36 -9.72
N TYR A 56 6.33 -10.82 -10.26
CA TYR A 56 7.33 -11.54 -9.47
C TYR A 56 8.18 -10.60 -8.63
N LYS A 57 8.54 -9.43 -9.18
CA LYS A 57 9.29 -8.42 -8.42
C LYS A 57 8.49 -7.83 -7.28
N ILE A 58 7.21 -7.52 -7.52
CA ILE A 58 6.29 -7.04 -6.48
C ILE A 58 6.19 -8.10 -5.38
N ARG A 59 5.90 -9.35 -5.75
CA ARG A 59 5.79 -10.47 -4.80
C ARG A 59 7.06 -10.68 -3.99
N ALA A 60 8.23 -10.66 -4.64
CA ALA A 60 9.51 -10.82 -3.96
C ALA A 60 9.76 -9.70 -2.94
N GLN A 61 9.56 -8.44 -3.33
CA GLN A 61 9.75 -7.30 -2.42
C GLN A 61 8.82 -7.35 -1.21
N VAL A 62 7.54 -7.65 -1.44
CA VAL A 62 6.56 -7.75 -0.35
C VAL A 62 6.89 -8.94 0.57
N ALA A 63 7.30 -10.09 0.02
CA ALA A 63 7.74 -11.23 0.81
C ALA A 63 8.99 -10.93 1.66
N THR A 64 9.94 -10.16 1.12
CA THR A 64 11.11 -9.69 1.88
C THR A 64 10.68 -8.86 3.10
N TRP A 65 9.73 -7.94 2.93
CA TRP A 65 9.24 -7.13 4.04
C TRP A 65 8.38 -7.91 5.03
N ILE A 66 7.59 -8.89 4.57
CA ILE A 66 6.85 -9.78 5.47
C ILE A 66 7.80 -10.57 6.39
N ALA A 67 8.98 -10.94 5.89
CA ALA A 67 9.98 -11.70 6.66
C ALA A 67 10.91 -10.81 7.51
N ASP A 68 10.81 -9.49 7.42
CA ASP A 68 11.63 -8.55 8.21
C ASP A 68 10.89 -8.15 9.49
N ASP A 69 11.44 -8.56 10.65
CA ASP A 69 10.89 -8.26 11.98
C ASP A 69 10.74 -6.76 12.27
N GLN A 70 11.42 -5.90 11.50
CA GLN A 70 11.30 -4.45 11.65
C GLN A 70 10.11 -3.86 10.91
N VAL A 71 9.58 -4.51 9.87
CA VAL A 71 8.48 -3.96 9.05
C VAL A 71 7.13 -4.39 9.62
N GLN A 72 6.30 -3.41 9.97
CA GLN A 72 4.99 -3.66 10.58
C GLN A 72 3.83 -3.37 9.63
N VAL A 73 4.04 -2.48 8.64
CA VAL A 73 3.03 -2.10 7.64
C VAL A 73 3.70 -1.96 6.28
N VAL A 74 3.06 -2.49 5.24
CA VAL A 74 3.44 -2.26 3.85
C VAL A 74 2.33 -1.48 3.16
N LEU A 75 2.66 -0.31 2.61
CA LEU A 75 1.75 0.50 1.80
C LEU A 75 2.13 0.38 0.32
N ILE A 76 1.18 0.03 -0.54
CA ILE A 76 1.42 -0.14 -1.97
C ILE A 76 0.52 0.83 -2.74
N THR A 77 1.07 1.50 -3.76
CA THR A 77 0.31 2.35 -4.69
C THR A 77 0.65 2.01 -6.15
N GLY A 78 -0.39 1.89 -6.98
CA GLY A 78 -0.29 1.55 -8.41
C GLY A 78 -0.46 0.06 -8.70
N GLY A 79 -0.66 -0.27 -9.98
CA GLY A 79 -0.75 -1.65 -10.48
C GLY A 79 -2.00 -2.42 -10.04
N THR A 80 -3.10 -1.75 -9.71
CA THR A 80 -4.37 -2.34 -9.24
C THR A 80 -5.52 -2.20 -10.23
N GLY A 81 -5.27 -1.75 -11.47
CA GLY A 81 -6.31 -1.62 -12.49
C GLY A 81 -6.70 -2.94 -13.15
N PHE A 82 -7.52 -2.85 -14.21
CA PHE A 82 -7.96 -4.01 -15.00
C PHE A 82 -7.11 -4.28 -16.25
N THR A 83 -6.01 -3.56 -16.45
CA THR A 83 -5.18 -3.82 -17.63
C THR A 83 -4.37 -5.10 -17.42
N GLY A 84 -4.01 -5.81 -18.49
CA GLY A 84 -3.17 -7.01 -18.39
C GLY A 84 -1.75 -6.75 -17.85
N ARG A 85 -1.42 -5.48 -17.55
CA ARG A 85 -0.18 -5.07 -16.89
C ARG A 85 -0.34 -4.92 -15.38
N ASP A 86 -1.53 -4.61 -14.89
CA ASP A 86 -1.80 -4.43 -13.46
C ASP A 86 -1.72 -5.79 -12.75
N SER A 87 -0.72 -5.97 -11.90
CA SER A 87 -0.43 -7.27 -11.30
C SER A 87 -0.32 -7.26 -9.77
N THR A 88 -0.60 -6.12 -9.13
CA THR A 88 -0.41 -5.95 -7.68
C THR A 88 -1.35 -6.85 -6.85
N PRO A 89 -2.66 -6.96 -7.15
CA PRO A 89 -3.55 -7.85 -6.41
C PRO A 89 -3.09 -9.32 -6.48
N GLU A 90 -2.72 -9.80 -7.67
CA GLU A 90 -2.26 -11.17 -7.91
C GLU A 90 -0.89 -11.45 -7.28
N ALA A 91 0.00 -10.45 -7.28
CA ALA A 91 1.31 -10.55 -6.65
C ALA A 91 1.19 -10.72 -5.13
N VAL A 92 0.29 -9.97 -4.50
CA VAL A 92 0.15 -9.88 -3.03
C VAL A 92 -0.80 -10.94 -2.46
N ALA A 93 -1.88 -11.29 -3.15
CA ALA A 93 -2.93 -12.16 -2.58
C ALA A 93 -2.40 -13.52 -2.08
N CYS A 94 -1.40 -14.11 -2.75
CA CYS A 94 -0.84 -15.39 -2.33
C CYS A 94 0.07 -15.30 -1.09
N LEU A 95 0.41 -14.09 -0.63
CA LEU A 95 1.26 -13.85 0.54
C LEU A 95 0.44 -13.57 1.81
N LEU A 96 -0.88 -13.40 1.69
CA LEU A 96 -1.74 -13.03 2.81
C LEU A 96 -2.19 -14.28 3.57
N ASP A 97 -1.88 -14.34 4.87
CA ASP A 97 -2.46 -15.36 5.76
C ASP A 97 -3.98 -15.20 5.90
N LYS A 98 -4.43 -13.93 5.88
CA LYS A 98 -5.84 -13.56 5.97
C LYS A 98 -6.10 -12.28 5.20
N GLN A 99 -7.19 -12.30 4.44
CA GLN A 99 -7.69 -11.12 3.74
C GLN A 99 -8.71 -10.36 4.62
N VAL A 100 -8.67 -9.04 4.57
CA VAL A 100 -9.62 -8.14 5.23
C VAL A 100 -10.49 -7.47 4.17
N ASP A 101 -11.50 -8.19 3.68
CA ASP A 101 -12.32 -7.77 2.53
C ASP A 101 -12.99 -6.40 2.74
N GLY A 102 -13.38 -6.09 3.98
CA GLY A 102 -14.03 -4.83 4.36
C GLY A 102 -13.18 -3.58 4.08
N PHE A 103 -11.85 -3.71 3.96
CA PHE A 103 -11.00 -2.57 3.58
C PHE A 103 -11.33 -2.11 2.15
N GLY A 104 -11.31 -3.04 1.18
CA GLY A 104 -11.59 -2.71 -0.21
C GLY A 104 -13.03 -2.26 -0.43
N GLU A 105 -13.99 -2.87 0.27
CA GLU A 105 -15.40 -2.47 0.20
C GLU A 105 -15.63 -1.04 0.68
N LEU A 106 -15.10 -0.70 1.86
CA LEU A 106 -15.22 0.64 2.43
C LEU A 106 -14.46 1.67 1.59
N PHE A 107 -13.26 1.32 1.11
CA PHE A 107 -12.48 2.19 0.21
C PHE A 107 -13.29 2.55 -1.04
N ARG A 108 -13.90 1.55 -1.71
CA ARG A 108 -14.76 1.79 -2.88
C ARG A 108 -15.96 2.66 -2.52
N GLN A 109 -16.66 2.34 -1.43
CA GLN A 109 -17.83 3.11 -0.99
C GLN A 109 -17.51 4.59 -0.74
N ILE A 110 -16.40 4.88 -0.06
CA ILE A 110 -15.95 6.25 0.23
C ILE A 110 -15.50 6.97 -1.03
N SER A 111 -15.00 6.25 -2.03
CA SER A 111 -14.48 6.82 -3.28
C SER A 111 -15.56 7.16 -4.31
N VAL A 112 -16.78 6.60 -4.20
CA VAL A 112 -17.87 6.82 -5.19
C VAL A 112 -18.19 8.31 -5.41
N PRO A 113 -18.29 9.16 -4.38
CA PRO A 113 -18.59 10.58 -4.59
C PRO A 113 -17.51 11.32 -5.38
N ASP A 114 -16.25 10.89 -5.28
CA ASP A 114 -15.11 11.58 -5.88
C ASP A 114 -14.83 11.12 -7.31
N ILE A 115 -14.93 9.82 -7.58
CA ILE A 115 -14.53 9.21 -8.87
C ILE A 115 -15.64 8.38 -9.55
N GLY A 116 -16.85 8.34 -9.00
CA GLY A 116 -18.00 7.69 -9.62
C GLY A 116 -17.80 6.19 -9.86
N THR A 117 -18.16 5.71 -11.04
CA THR A 117 -18.06 4.28 -11.40
C THR A 117 -16.62 3.78 -11.58
N SER A 118 -15.63 4.68 -11.62
CA SER A 118 -14.21 4.29 -11.68
C SER A 118 -13.75 3.53 -10.44
N THR A 119 -14.52 3.53 -9.33
CA THR A 119 -14.26 2.70 -8.15
C THR A 119 -14.45 1.20 -8.36
N ILE A 120 -15.10 0.78 -9.45
CA ILE A 120 -15.35 -0.64 -9.75
C ILE A 120 -14.09 -1.29 -10.34
N GLN A 121 -13.19 -0.47 -10.90
CA GLN A 121 -11.90 -0.88 -11.44
C GLN A 121 -10.97 -1.49 -10.40
#